data_AF-X6LS15-F1
#
_entry.id   AF-X6LS15-F1
#
_cell.length_a   1.000
_cell.length_b   1.000
_cell.length_c   1.000
_cell.angle_alpha   90.00
_cell.angle_beta   90.00
_cell.angle_gamma   90.00
#
_symmetry.space_group_name_H-M   'P 1'
#
loop_
_entity.id
_entity.type
_entity.pdbx_description
1 polymer ?
#
loop_
_entity_poly.entity_id
_entity_poly.type
_entity_poly.pdbx_seq_one_letter_code
_entity_poly.pdbx_strand_id
1 'polypeptide(L)'
;MSVIVNGFVFIGRMNTRGGMQTKDTNNRSVDNNRYAKEIDLLMVIYSNITDENELRSKLEEFNGNISSVISYLASKNCSSSVKSTQIQLNYLFNKFENLIKITKEYYDEQKIIFDIISWKPNIVSNINNQQFQQQFEIYSQQFLINHKLLNEEVGIIQLIEDKIYDNNLIFVNLKSRLLRLIQSSKVHIAANIKTIINVAR
;
A
#
# COMPACT_ATOMS: atom_id res chain seq x y z
N MET A 1 22.56 -3.17 40.93
CA MET A 1 21.13 -2.83 41.07
C MET A 1 20.51 -3.03 39.69
N SER A 2 19.77 -4.12 39.51
CA SER A 2 19.18 -4.52 38.23
C SER A 2 17.73 -4.08 38.17
N VAL A 3 17.34 -3.43 37.08
CA VAL A 3 15.94 -3.21 36.71
C VAL A 3 15.63 -4.21 35.60
N ILE A 4 14.65 -5.08 35.85
CA ILE A 4 14.15 -6.04 34.89
C ILE A 4 12.94 -5.41 34.19
N VAL A 5 13.07 -5.13 32.90
CA VAL A 5 11.93 -4.97 31.99
C VAL A 5 12.32 -5.59 30.64
N ASN A 6 11.48 -6.49 30.14
CA ASN A 6 11.49 -7.02 28.77
C ASN A 6 12.79 -7.66 28.24
N GLY A 7 13.01 -8.93 28.57
CA GLY A 7 13.21 -10.01 27.59
C GLY A 7 14.28 -9.93 26.49
N PHE A 8 15.19 -8.95 26.47
CA PHE A 8 16.32 -8.91 25.54
C PHE A 8 17.60 -8.51 26.30
N VAL A 9 18.55 -9.45 26.35
CA VAL A 9 19.90 -9.22 26.89
C VAL A 9 20.79 -8.74 25.75
N PHE A 10 21.05 -7.43 25.68
CA PHE A 10 22.12 -6.88 24.86
C PHE A 10 23.41 -6.80 25.69
N ILE A 11 24.33 -7.73 25.48
CA ILE A 11 25.72 -7.60 25.95
C ILE A 11 26.49 -6.82 24.89
N GLY A 12 26.50 -5.50 25.03
CA GLY A 12 27.35 -4.60 24.26
C GLY A 12 28.30 -3.87 25.19
N ARG A 13 29.54 -4.36 25.31
CA ARG A 13 30.64 -3.59 25.88
C ARG A 13 31.10 -2.57 24.83
N MET A 14 30.89 -1.28 25.07
CA MET A 14 31.63 -0.23 24.35
C MET A 14 31.93 0.95 25.27
N ASN A 15 33.21 1.11 25.61
CA ASN A 15 33.83 2.32 26.11
C ASN A 15 34.83 2.77 25.04
N THR A 16 34.61 3.92 24.40
CA THR A 16 35.69 4.78 23.90
C THR A 16 35.23 6.22 23.82
N ARG A 17 35.89 7.07 24.62
CA ARG A 17 35.98 8.52 24.46
C ARG A 17 36.74 8.85 23.17
N GLY A 18 36.44 10.01 22.58
CA GLY A 18 37.46 10.86 21.93
C GLY A 18 37.12 11.39 20.54
N GLY A 19 37.43 12.68 20.34
CA GLY A 19 37.56 13.34 19.02
C GLY A 19 36.35 14.22 18.69
N MET A 20 36.35 15.52 18.95
CA MET A 20 37.12 16.60 18.29
C MET A 20 36.70 16.82 16.83
N GLN A 21 36.20 18.04 16.63
CA GLN A 21 35.56 18.60 15.44
C GLN A 21 36.55 18.81 14.30
N THR A 22 36.15 18.53 13.05
CA THR A 22 36.63 19.28 11.88
C THR A 22 35.47 19.56 10.95
N LYS A 23 35.33 20.84 10.62
CA LYS A 23 34.55 21.33 9.48
C LYS A 23 35.19 20.78 8.20
N ASP A 24 34.38 20.31 7.25
CA ASP A 24 34.21 21.00 5.96
C ASP A 24 33.52 20.09 4.93
N THR A 25 32.54 20.71 4.26
CA THR A 25 32.11 20.50 2.87
C THR A 25 31.91 19.06 2.39
N ASN A 26 30.64 18.68 2.20
CA ASN A 26 30.11 18.64 0.84
C ASN A 26 28.57 18.59 0.85
N ASN A 27 28.01 19.59 0.16
CA ASN A 27 26.65 19.59 -0.35
C ASN A 27 26.32 18.24 -1.00
N ARG A 28 25.57 17.42 -0.29
CA ARG A 28 24.50 16.65 -0.95
C ARG A 28 23.27 17.51 -0.74
N SER A 29 22.94 18.36 -1.72
CA SER A 29 21.56 18.83 -1.80
C SER A 29 20.74 17.55 -1.92
N VAL A 30 20.04 17.22 -0.84
CA VAL A 30 18.91 16.31 -0.95
C VAL A 30 17.93 17.13 -1.78
N ASP A 31 18.02 16.97 -3.10
CA ASP A 31 17.07 17.54 -4.05
C ASP A 31 15.73 16.91 -3.74
N ASN A 32 15.05 17.46 -2.73
CA ASN A 32 13.67 17.22 -2.42
C ASN A 32 12.87 17.93 -3.52
N ASN A 33 12.95 17.40 -4.73
CA ASN A 33 12.06 17.80 -5.80
C ASN A 33 10.65 17.38 -5.38
N ARG A 34 9.93 18.32 -4.76
CA ARG A 34 8.61 18.12 -4.15
C ARG A 34 7.61 17.45 -5.10
N TYR A 35 7.82 17.60 -6.41
CA TYR A 35 6.96 17.09 -7.46
C TYR A 35 7.65 16.10 -8.41
N ALA A 36 8.67 15.37 -7.95
CA ALA A 36 9.44 14.46 -8.80
C ALA A 36 8.56 13.43 -9.54
N LYS A 37 7.59 12.84 -8.84
CA LYS A 37 6.71 11.81 -9.41
C LYS A 37 5.73 12.39 -10.44
N GLU A 38 5.24 13.58 -10.18
CA GLU A 38 4.34 14.32 -11.06
C GLU A 38 5.07 14.75 -12.33
N ILE A 39 6.31 15.21 -12.20
CA ILE A 39 7.19 15.54 -13.32
C ILE A 39 7.47 14.30 -14.16
N ASP A 40 7.86 13.17 -13.55
CA ASP A 40 8.10 11.91 -14.27
C ASP A 40 6.85 11.48 -15.06
N LEU A 41 5.68 11.53 -14.42
CA LEU A 41 4.40 11.20 -15.05
C LEU A 41 4.09 12.12 -16.24
N LEU A 42 4.22 13.43 -16.05
CA LEU A 42 3.91 14.42 -17.08
C LEU A 42 4.93 14.39 -18.23
N MET A 43 6.20 14.11 -17.96
CA MET A 43 7.24 13.91 -18.97
C MET A 43 6.95 12.70 -19.86
N VAL A 44 6.46 11.60 -19.29
CA VAL A 44 6.05 10.42 -20.07
C VAL A 44 4.95 10.79 -21.10
N ILE A 45 4.09 11.75 -20.76
CA ILE A 45 2.91 12.09 -21.57
C ILE A 45 3.18 13.27 -22.52
N TYR A 46 3.97 14.25 -22.09
CA TYR A 46 4.15 15.55 -22.75
C TYR A 46 5.60 15.87 -23.11
N SER A 47 6.52 14.90 -23.10
CA SER A 47 7.94 15.10 -23.45
C SER A 47 8.19 15.74 -24.82
N ASN A 48 7.21 15.69 -25.72
CA ASN A 48 7.27 16.34 -27.03
C ASN A 48 6.89 17.83 -27.02
N ILE A 49 6.35 18.36 -25.92
CA ILE A 49 5.76 19.72 -25.84
C ILE A 49 6.26 20.53 -24.65
N THR A 50 6.88 19.89 -23.67
CA THR A 50 7.44 20.52 -22.47
C THR A 50 8.71 19.80 -22.06
N ASP A 51 9.54 20.48 -21.28
CA ASP A 51 10.66 19.89 -20.56
C ASP A 51 10.39 19.88 -19.04
N GLU A 52 11.29 19.22 -18.30
CA GLU A 52 11.21 19.08 -16.85
C GLU A 52 11.21 20.43 -16.12
N ASN A 53 12.00 21.41 -16.58
CA ASN A 53 12.12 22.70 -15.91
C ASN A 53 10.82 23.49 -16.04
N GLU A 54 10.22 23.47 -17.23
CA GLU A 54 8.92 24.08 -17.47
C GLU A 54 7.82 23.41 -16.64
N LEU A 55 7.78 22.07 -16.59
CA LEU A 55 6.83 21.32 -15.76
C LEU A 55 6.97 21.69 -14.28
N ARG A 56 8.21 21.76 -13.78
CA ARG A 56 8.48 22.15 -12.40
C ARG A 56 7.98 23.56 -12.11
N SER A 57 8.28 24.52 -12.98
CA SER A 57 7.81 25.90 -12.84
C SER A 57 6.28 25.98 -12.83
N LYS A 58 5.58 25.22 -13.68
CA LYS A 58 4.12 25.18 -13.70
C LYS A 58 3.52 24.48 -12.50
N LEU A 59 4.15 23.41 -12.00
CA LEU A 59 3.73 22.75 -10.78
C LEU A 59 3.90 23.68 -9.56
N GLU A 60 4.94 24.51 -9.53
CA GLU A 60 5.08 25.56 -8.51
C GLU A 60 4.01 26.64 -8.66
N GLU A 61 3.77 27.14 -9.87
CA GLU A 61 2.74 28.15 -10.17
C GLU A 61 1.33 27.68 -9.76
N PHE A 62 0.99 26.43 -10.05
CA PHE A 62 -0.31 25.84 -9.73
C PHE A 62 -0.33 25.12 -8.36
N ASN A 63 0.70 25.33 -7.54
CA ASN A 63 0.81 24.75 -6.19
C ASN A 63 0.56 23.23 -6.15
N GLY A 64 1.10 22.51 -7.14
CA GLY A 64 0.99 21.06 -7.30
C GLY A 64 -0.30 20.58 -7.98
N ASN A 65 -1.18 21.47 -8.45
CA ASN A 65 -2.42 21.06 -9.12
C ASN A 65 -2.15 20.54 -10.54
N ILE A 66 -2.03 19.21 -10.66
CA ILE A 66 -1.78 18.51 -11.93
C ILE A 66 -2.85 18.82 -12.98
N SER A 67 -4.12 18.97 -12.59
CA SER A 67 -5.22 19.25 -13.52
C SER A 67 -5.05 20.60 -14.24
N SER A 68 -4.60 21.62 -13.50
CA SER A 68 -4.28 22.94 -14.06
C SER A 68 -3.08 22.87 -15.00
N VAL A 69 -2.04 22.11 -14.65
CA VAL A 69 -0.86 21.90 -15.51
C VAL A 69 -1.25 21.19 -16.82
N ILE A 70 -2.07 20.13 -16.75
CA ILE A 70 -2.58 19.43 -17.94
C ILE A 70 -3.39 20.38 -18.82
N SER A 71 -4.25 21.21 -18.23
CA SER A 71 -5.05 22.21 -18.95
C SER A 71 -4.16 23.24 -19.66
N TYR A 72 -3.10 23.70 -18.99
CA TYR A 72 -2.08 24.56 -19.57
C TYR A 72 -1.39 23.88 -20.77
N LEU A 73 -0.88 22.66 -20.59
CA LEU A 73 -0.17 21.93 -21.66
C LEU A 73 -1.09 21.61 -22.85
N ALA A 74 -2.36 21.28 -22.59
CA ALA A 74 -3.35 21.07 -23.63
C ALA A 74 -3.59 22.36 -24.44
N SER A 75 -3.69 23.52 -23.78
CA SER A 75 -3.86 24.80 -24.49
C SER A 75 -2.61 25.22 -25.26
N LYS A 76 -1.41 24.95 -24.73
CA LYS A 76 -0.12 25.16 -25.40
C LYS A 76 0.02 24.30 -26.66
N ASN A 77 -0.52 23.08 -26.65
CA ASN A 77 -0.47 22.15 -27.78
C ASN A 77 -1.51 22.45 -28.89
N CYS A 78 -2.53 23.26 -28.61
CA CYS A 78 -3.60 23.58 -29.56
C CYS A 78 -3.18 24.50 -30.72
N SER A 79 -1.93 24.95 -30.76
CA SER A 79 -1.43 25.81 -31.85
C SER A 79 -0.94 25.07 -33.10
N SER A 80 -0.92 23.73 -33.18
CA SER A 80 -0.38 23.05 -34.40
C SER A 80 -1.03 21.78 -34.97
N SER A 81 -1.92 20.99 -34.31
CA SER A 81 -2.76 20.00 -35.03
C SER A 81 -3.89 19.41 -34.17
N VAL A 82 -5.06 20.04 -34.21
CA VAL A 82 -6.17 19.82 -33.25
C VAL A 82 -6.83 18.42 -33.30
N LYS A 83 -6.71 17.67 -34.42
CA LYS A 83 -7.39 16.36 -34.56
C LYS A 83 -6.59 15.15 -34.05
N SER A 84 -5.26 15.17 -34.16
CA SER A 84 -4.41 14.07 -33.68
C SER A 84 -4.31 14.08 -32.15
N THR A 85 -4.31 15.27 -31.56
CA THR A 85 -4.16 15.47 -30.12
C THR A 85 -5.41 15.07 -29.33
N GLN A 86 -6.62 15.31 -29.84
CA GLN A 86 -7.86 14.91 -29.16
C GLN A 86 -7.99 13.39 -29.04
N ILE A 87 -7.63 12.64 -30.09
CA ILE A 87 -7.67 11.17 -30.08
C ILE A 87 -6.62 10.62 -29.11
N GLN A 88 -5.42 11.19 -29.11
CA GLN A 88 -4.35 10.82 -28.16
C GLN A 88 -4.75 11.12 -26.71
N LEU A 89 -5.34 12.29 -26.45
CA LEU A 89 -5.82 12.68 -25.12
C LEU A 89 -6.94 11.76 -24.62
N ASN A 90 -7.91 11.41 -25.47
CA ASN A 90 -8.97 10.46 -25.09
C ASN A 90 -8.40 9.06 -24.81
N TYR A 91 -7.43 8.59 -25.61
CA TYR A 91 -6.75 7.32 -25.36
C TYR A 91 -6.01 7.33 -24.01
N LEU A 92 -5.28 8.41 -23.73
CA LEU A 92 -4.56 8.58 -22.46
C LEU A 92 -5.52 8.70 -21.27
N PHE A 93 -6.61 9.45 -21.40
CA PHE A 93 -7.63 9.60 -20.37
C PHE A 93 -8.27 8.25 -20.03
N ASN A 94 -8.67 7.48 -21.05
CA ASN A 94 -9.22 6.13 -20.86
C ASN A 94 -8.20 5.20 -20.19
N LYS A 95 -6.91 5.30 -20.57
CA LYS A 95 -5.84 4.53 -19.92
C LYS A 95 -5.67 4.93 -18.45
N PHE A 96 -5.77 6.21 -18.13
CA PHE A 96 -5.67 6.72 -16.77
C PHE A 96 -6.85 6.30 -15.90
N GLU A 97 -8.08 6.40 -16.41
CA GLU A 97 -9.29 5.89 -15.74
C GLU A 97 -9.20 4.39 -15.46
N ASN A 98 -8.71 3.60 -16.42
CA ASN A 98 -8.46 2.17 -16.22
C ASN A 98 -7.41 1.92 -15.13
N LEU A 99 -6.33 2.70 -15.07
CA LEU A 99 -5.33 2.60 -14.01
C LEU A 99 -5.92 2.93 -12.64
N ILE A 100 -6.73 3.98 -12.53
CA ILE A 100 -7.43 4.33 -11.28
C ILE A 100 -8.32 3.18 -10.85
N LYS A 101 -9.09 2.61 -11.78
CA LYS A 101 -9.98 1.48 -11.52
C LYS A 101 -9.20 0.27 -10.97
N ILE A 102 -8.15 -0.17 -11.66
CA ILE A 102 -7.30 -1.29 -11.23
C ILE A 102 -6.68 -1.02 -9.85
N THR A 103 -6.21 0.20 -9.62
CA THR A 103 -5.60 0.59 -8.34
C THR A 103 -6.61 0.55 -7.20
N LYS A 104 -7.85 0.96 -7.46
CA LYS A 104 -8.94 0.91 -6.49
C LYS A 104 -9.34 -0.54 -6.17
N GLU A 105 -9.49 -1.38 -7.20
CA GLU A 105 -9.78 -2.80 -7.03
C GLU A 105 -8.71 -3.47 -6.16
N TYR A 106 -7.43 -3.27 -6.47
CA TYR A 106 -6.32 -3.76 -5.64
C TYR A 106 -6.38 -3.26 -4.19
N TYR A 107 -6.69 -1.98 -3.97
CA TYR A 107 -6.81 -1.42 -2.62
C TYR A 107 -7.98 -2.03 -1.83
N ASP A 108 -9.12 -2.24 -2.48
CA ASP A 108 -10.30 -2.86 -1.87
C ASP A 108 -10.01 -4.32 -1.48
N GLU A 109 -9.22 -5.05 -2.27
CA GLU A 109 -8.73 -6.39 -1.94
C GLU A 109 -7.76 -6.38 -0.74
N GLN A 110 -6.78 -5.47 -0.74
CA GLN A 110 -5.82 -5.31 0.37
C GLN A 110 -6.52 -5.00 1.69
N LYS A 111 -7.59 -4.20 1.63
CA LYS A 111 -8.38 -3.82 2.81
C LYS A 111 -8.90 -5.04 3.57
N ILE A 112 -9.21 -6.14 2.89
CA ILE A 112 -9.66 -7.40 3.51
C ILE A 112 -8.56 -8.02 4.34
N ILE A 113 -7.33 -8.09 3.83
CA ILE A 113 -6.18 -8.60 4.57
C ILE A 113 -5.91 -7.73 5.79
N PHE A 114 -5.90 -6.41 5.60
CA PHE A 114 -5.69 -5.46 6.69
C PHE A 114 -6.76 -5.57 7.77
N ASP A 115 -8.02 -5.77 7.40
CA ASP A 115 -9.13 -5.99 8.32
C ASP A 115 -8.87 -7.24 9.19
N ILE A 116 -8.47 -8.36 8.56
CA ILE A 116 -8.15 -9.61 9.26
C ILE A 116 -6.97 -9.44 10.22
N ILE A 117 -5.84 -8.85 9.80
CA ILE A 117 -4.62 -8.74 10.63
C ILE A 117 -4.69 -7.63 11.68
N SER A 118 -5.54 -6.61 11.48
CA SER A 118 -5.65 -5.48 12.40
C SER A 118 -6.53 -5.78 13.61
N TRP A 119 -7.33 -6.84 13.56
CA TRP A 119 -8.15 -7.25 14.70
C TRP A 119 -7.30 -7.47 15.96
N LYS A 120 -7.83 -7.04 17.11
CA LYS A 120 -7.23 -7.22 18.42
C LYS A 120 -8.33 -7.60 19.43
N PRO A 121 -8.01 -8.43 20.42
CA PRO A 121 -8.95 -8.75 21.49
C PRO A 121 -9.29 -7.50 22.31
N ASN A 122 -10.50 -7.45 22.84
CA ASN A 122 -11.00 -6.29 23.60
C ASN A 122 -10.34 -6.14 24.98
N ILE A 123 -9.67 -7.18 25.50
CA ILE A 123 -9.03 -7.19 26.82
C ILE A 123 -7.51 -7.35 26.63
N VAL A 124 -6.75 -6.42 27.21
CA VAL A 124 -5.30 -6.26 26.96
C VAL A 124 -4.44 -7.13 27.90
N SER A 125 -4.96 -7.65 29.02
CA SER A 125 -4.18 -8.45 29.98
C SER A 125 -4.55 -9.94 29.97
N ASN A 126 -3.51 -10.78 29.80
CA ASN A 126 -3.46 -12.23 30.07
C ASN A 126 -4.67 -13.07 29.60
N ILE A 127 -5.20 -12.79 28.40
CA ILE A 127 -6.25 -13.62 27.82
C ILE A 127 -5.72 -15.02 27.55
N ASN A 128 -6.44 -16.04 27.98
CA ASN A 128 -6.11 -17.39 27.60
C ASN A 128 -6.54 -17.68 26.15
N ASN A 129 -6.04 -18.77 25.57
CA ASN A 129 -6.34 -19.15 24.19
C ASN A 129 -7.84 -19.33 23.93
N GLN A 130 -8.60 -19.79 24.93
CA GLN A 130 -10.04 -20.02 24.81
C GLN A 130 -10.81 -18.70 24.73
N GLN A 131 -10.47 -17.72 25.58
CA GLN A 131 -11.06 -16.39 25.56
C GLN A 131 -10.72 -15.64 24.27
N PHE A 132 -9.48 -15.77 23.79
CA PHE A 132 -9.10 -15.26 22.47
C PHE A 132 -10.02 -15.84 21.39
N GLN A 133 -10.18 -17.17 21.38
CA GLN A 133 -10.96 -17.85 20.35
C GLN A 133 -12.43 -17.43 20.38
N GLN A 134 -13.04 -17.33 21.56
CA GLN A 134 -14.42 -16.88 21.71
C GLN A 134 -14.61 -15.43 21.20
N GLN A 135 -13.71 -14.52 21.54
CA GLN A 135 -13.77 -13.14 21.04
C GLN A 135 -13.58 -13.08 19.53
N PHE A 136 -12.64 -13.87 19.00
CA PHE A 136 -12.41 -13.96 17.57
C PHE A 136 -13.63 -14.49 16.83
N GLU A 137 -14.29 -15.53 17.35
CA GLU A 137 -15.52 -16.10 16.79
C GLU A 137 -16.65 -15.07 16.74
N ILE A 138 -16.88 -14.33 17.83
CA ILE A 138 -17.88 -13.26 17.90
C ILE A 138 -17.58 -12.18 16.85
N TYR A 139 -16.33 -11.76 16.74
CA TYR A 139 -15.93 -10.74 15.78
C TYR A 139 -15.89 -11.28 14.35
N SER A 140 -15.73 -12.59 14.16
CA SER A 140 -15.44 -13.15 12.84
C SER A 140 -16.51 -12.77 11.83
N GLN A 141 -17.78 -12.72 12.23
CA GLN A 141 -18.92 -12.35 11.40
C GLN A 141 -18.85 -10.91 10.85
N GLN A 142 -18.03 -10.04 11.44
CA GLN A 142 -17.87 -8.64 11.05
C GLN A 142 -16.73 -8.40 10.04
N PHE A 143 -15.88 -9.41 9.78
CA PHE A 143 -14.80 -9.24 8.81
C PHE A 143 -15.33 -9.03 7.39
N LEU A 144 -14.68 -8.16 6.64
CA LEU A 144 -15.01 -7.85 5.24
C LEU A 144 -15.00 -9.10 4.35
N ILE A 145 -14.14 -10.09 4.67
CA ILE A 145 -14.07 -11.36 3.94
C ILE A 145 -15.40 -12.13 3.97
N ASN A 146 -16.24 -11.92 5.00
CA ASN A 146 -17.53 -12.60 5.13
C ASN A 146 -18.66 -11.91 4.36
N HIS A 147 -18.42 -10.70 3.87
CA HIS A 147 -19.37 -9.94 3.05
C HIS A 147 -19.12 -10.11 1.54
N LYS A 148 -18.07 -10.83 1.15
CA LYS A 148 -17.71 -11.07 -0.25
C LYS A 148 -17.78 -12.56 -0.60
N LEU A 149 -18.28 -12.87 -1.80
CA LEU A 149 -18.27 -14.23 -2.32
C LEU A 149 -16.90 -14.50 -2.96
N LEU A 150 -15.98 -15.08 -2.18
CA LEU A 150 -14.59 -15.31 -2.62
C LEU A 150 -14.45 -16.10 -3.94
N ASN A 151 -15.45 -16.90 -4.32
CA ASN A 151 -15.43 -17.66 -5.58
C ASN A 151 -15.58 -16.79 -6.83
N GLU A 152 -16.03 -15.54 -6.66
CA GLU A 152 -16.14 -14.55 -7.74
C GLU A 152 -14.94 -13.58 -7.78
N GLU A 153 -14.03 -13.65 -6.79
CA GLU A 153 -12.92 -12.70 -6.62
C GLU A 153 -11.56 -13.43 -6.56
N VAL A 154 -11.11 -13.94 -7.71
CA VAL A 154 -9.80 -14.63 -7.87
C VAL A 154 -8.62 -13.77 -7.40
N GLY A 155 -8.71 -12.44 -7.57
CA GLY A 155 -7.70 -11.50 -7.10
C GLY A 155 -7.48 -11.55 -5.59
N ILE A 156 -8.54 -11.68 -4.79
CA ILE A 156 -8.42 -11.85 -3.33
C ILE A 156 -7.73 -13.17 -2.99
N ILE A 157 -8.05 -14.26 -3.70
CA ILE A 157 -7.46 -15.58 -3.46
C ILE A 157 -5.94 -15.51 -3.69
N GLN A 158 -5.52 -15.01 -4.85
CA GLN A 158 -4.11 -14.83 -5.20
C GLN A 158 -3.41 -13.90 -4.21
N LEU A 159 -4.06 -12.80 -3.84
CA LEU A 159 -3.50 -11.86 -2.90
C LEU A 159 -3.27 -12.49 -1.51
N ILE A 160 -4.23 -13.28 -1.02
CA ILE A 160 -4.07 -14.00 0.25
C ILE A 160 -2.94 -15.04 0.15
N GLU A 161 -2.86 -15.78 -0.95
CA GLU A 161 -1.79 -16.74 -1.22
C GLU A 161 -0.41 -16.07 -1.16
N ASP A 162 -0.24 -14.96 -1.88
CA ASP A 162 0.99 -14.17 -1.87
C ASP A 162 1.34 -13.68 -0.45
N LYS A 163 0.35 -13.23 0.32
CA LYS A 163 0.57 -12.65 1.66
C LYS A 163 0.75 -13.66 2.77
N ILE A 164 0.30 -14.91 2.60
CA ILE A 164 0.56 -15.98 3.58
C ILE A 164 2.04 -16.35 3.64
N TYR A 165 2.77 -16.20 2.52
CA TYR A 165 4.20 -16.52 2.42
C TYR A 165 5.12 -15.29 2.43
N ASP A 166 4.55 -14.10 2.59
CA ASP A 166 5.30 -12.87 2.72
C ASP A 166 6.05 -12.86 4.07
N ASN A 167 7.37 -12.72 4.03
CA ASN A 167 8.23 -12.67 5.22
C ASN A 167 8.08 -11.37 6.02
N ASN A 168 7.29 -10.41 5.54
CA ASN A 168 7.01 -9.17 6.26
C ASN A 168 6.25 -9.45 7.57
N LEU A 169 6.79 -8.91 8.67
CA LEU A 169 6.24 -9.07 10.02
C LEU A 169 4.78 -8.62 10.16
N ILE A 170 4.29 -7.75 9.28
CA ILE A 170 2.89 -7.31 9.24
C ILE A 170 1.94 -8.50 8.98
N PHE A 171 2.37 -9.50 8.19
CA PHE A 171 1.54 -10.64 7.79
C PHE A 171 1.76 -11.91 8.62
N VAL A 172 2.63 -11.89 9.63
CA VAL A 172 3.00 -13.08 10.43
C VAL A 172 1.79 -13.81 11.05
N ASN A 173 0.72 -13.06 11.35
CA ASN A 173 -0.50 -13.60 11.96
C ASN A 173 -1.61 -13.88 10.94
N LEU A 174 -1.41 -13.62 9.65
CA LEU A 174 -2.45 -13.78 8.62
C LEU A 174 -2.89 -15.25 8.52
N LYS A 175 -1.94 -16.17 8.35
CA LYS A 175 -2.21 -17.61 8.24
C LYS A 175 -2.98 -18.15 9.44
N SER A 176 -2.57 -17.79 10.65
CA SER A 176 -3.22 -18.29 11.88
C SER A 176 -4.64 -17.75 12.04
N ARG A 177 -4.90 -16.51 11.62
CA ARG A 177 -6.25 -15.90 11.66
C ARG A 177 -7.17 -16.47 10.59
N LEU A 178 -6.67 -16.73 9.38
CA LEU A 178 -7.44 -17.41 8.32
C LEU A 178 -7.87 -18.82 8.73
N LEU A 179 -7.00 -19.58 9.40
CA LEU A 179 -7.35 -20.88 9.95
C LEU A 179 -8.46 -20.78 11.01
N ARG A 180 -8.42 -19.77 11.88
CA ARG A 180 -9.48 -19.51 12.86
C ARG A 180 -10.79 -19.08 12.18
N LEU A 181 -10.72 -18.33 11.08
CA LEU A 181 -11.91 -17.96 10.30
C LEU A 181 -12.59 -19.18 9.68
N ILE A 182 -11.83 -20.17 9.20
CA ILE A 182 -12.41 -21.45 8.76
C ILE A 182 -13.17 -22.13 9.89
N GLN A 183 -12.62 -22.10 11.11
CA GLN A 183 -13.22 -22.73 12.29
C GLN A 183 -14.47 -21.98 12.77
N SER A 184 -14.50 -20.65 12.65
CA SER A 184 -15.58 -19.80 13.16
C SER A 184 -16.71 -19.56 12.15
N SER A 185 -16.48 -19.81 10.86
CA SER A 185 -17.43 -19.43 9.82
C SER A 185 -18.48 -20.52 9.51
N LYS A 186 -19.64 -20.09 9.01
CA LYS A 186 -20.66 -20.98 8.45
C LYS A 186 -20.11 -21.64 7.17
N VAL A 187 -20.61 -22.84 6.87
CA VAL A 187 -20.14 -23.83 5.87
C VAL A 187 -19.60 -23.25 4.54
N HIS A 188 -20.18 -22.15 4.02
CA HIS A 188 -19.81 -21.59 2.71
C HIS A 188 -18.44 -20.88 2.65
N ILE A 189 -18.07 -20.08 3.66
CA ILE A 189 -16.78 -19.37 3.67
C ILE A 189 -15.64 -20.31 4.08
N ALA A 190 -15.95 -21.26 4.97
CA ALA A 190 -15.01 -22.31 5.37
C ALA A 190 -14.54 -23.16 4.18
N ALA A 191 -15.43 -23.47 3.22
CA ALA A 191 -15.08 -24.17 2.00
C ALA A 191 -14.09 -23.38 1.13
N ASN A 192 -14.32 -22.08 0.93
CA ASN A 192 -13.50 -21.24 0.08
C ASN A 192 -12.10 -21.00 0.69
N ILE A 193 -12.01 -20.62 1.97
CA ILE A 193 -10.71 -20.41 2.64
C ILE A 193 -9.92 -21.73 2.72
N LYS A 194 -10.61 -22.87 2.89
CA LYS A 194 -9.96 -24.19 2.85
C LYS A 194 -9.37 -24.49 1.47
N THR A 195 -10.03 -24.09 0.38
CA THR A 195 -9.46 -24.17 -0.97
C THR A 195 -8.21 -23.31 -1.09
N ILE A 196 -8.23 -22.05 -0.62
CA ILE A 196 -7.07 -21.15 -0.66
C ILE A 196 -5.87 -21.75 0.08
N ILE A 197 -6.07 -22.24 1.31
CA ILE A 197 -4.98 -22.83 2.11
C ILE A 197 -4.44 -24.12 1.50
N ASN A 198 -5.28 -24.89 0.80
CA ASN A 198 -4.86 -26.13 0.15
C ASN A 198 -4.15 -25.91 -1.19
N VAL A 199 -4.53 -24.85 -1.93
CA VAL A 199 -3.91 -24.46 -3.22
C VAL A 199 -2.57 -23.79 -3.00
N ALA A 200 -2.45 -22.98 -1.95
CA ALA A 200 -1.24 -22.27 -1.55
C ALA A 200 -0.13 -23.23 -1.04
N ARG A 201 0.00 -24.46 -1.54
CA ARG A 201 1.00 -25.46 -1.11
C ARG A 201 2.30 -25.36 -1.89
#